data_AF-A0A927AWQ1-F1
#
_entry.id   AF-A0A927AWQ1-F1
#
_cell.length_a   1.000
_cell.length_b   1.000
_cell.length_c   1.000
_cell.angle_alpha   90.00
_cell.angle_beta   90.00
_cell.angle_gamma   90.00
#
_symmetry.space_group_name_H-M   'P 1'
#
loop_
_entity.id
_entity.type
_entity.pdbx_description
1 polymer ?
#
loop_
_entity_poly.entity_id
_entity_poly.type
_entity_poly.pdbx_seq_one_letter_code
_entity_poly.pdbx_strand_id
1 'polypeptide(L)' 'MNSVISTGDRVSVTPYVNGYARKPYKATVIGWTDSGRLRVKTDKDGSLKVVNPDNVKKVADAPNR' A
#
# COMPACT_ATOMS: atom_id res chain seq x y z
N MET A 1 -13.95 -1.14 -11.39
CA MET A 1 -14.07 -0.13 -10.32
C MET A 1 -12.65 0.19 -9.84
N ASN A 2 -12.11 1.35 -10.20
CA ASN A 2 -10.78 1.76 -9.75
C ASN A 2 -10.93 2.29 -8.32
N SER A 3 -10.61 1.47 -7.32
CA SER A 3 -10.45 1.96 -5.95
C SER A 3 -9.28 2.93 -5.96
N VAL A 4 -9.58 4.23 -6.11
CA VAL A 4 -8.60 5.30 -6.02
C VAL A 4 -7.98 5.22 -4.63
N ILE A 5 -6.68 4.92 -4.60
CA ILE A 5 -5.89 4.90 -3.37
C ILE A 5 -5.50 6.35 -3.06
N SER A 6 -5.98 6.85 -1.93
CA SER A 6 -5.78 8.23 -1.49
C SER A 6 -4.81 8.30 -0.32
N THR A 7 -4.19 9.46 -0.13
CA THR A 7 -3.40 9.75 1.07
C THR A 7 -4.26 9.56 2.32
N GLY A 8 -3.71 8.87 3.33
CA GLY A 8 -4.40 8.50 4.56
C GLY A 8 -5.07 7.13 4.52
N ASP A 9 -5.24 6.51 3.34
CA ASP A 9 -5.82 5.18 3.26
C ASP A 9 -4.89 4.12 3.86
N ARG A 10 -5.50 3.17 4.59
CA ARG A 10 -4.85 1.92 4.96
C ARG A 10 -4.83 0.97 3.78
N VAL A 11 -3.65 0.40 3.53
CA VAL A 11 -3.41 -0.50 2.42
C VAL A 11 -2.61 -1.73 2.86
N SER A 12 -2.77 -2.80 2.11
CA SER A 12 -1.96 -4.01 2.21
C SER A 12 -1.07 -4.08 0.99
N VAL A 13 0.24 -4.15 1.23
CA VAL A 13 1.25 -4.20 0.16
C VAL A 13 1.81 -5.60 0.09
N THR A 14 1.86 -6.17 -1.12
CA THR A 14 2.54 -7.44 -1.40
C THR A 14 3.91 -7.15 -2.04
N PRO A 15 5.02 -7.23 -1.29
CA PRO A 15 6.33 -7.02 -1.88
C PRO A 15 6.75 -8.22 -2.73
N TYR A 16 7.40 -7.96 -3.86
CA TYR A 16 8.06 -8.98 -4.68
C TYR A 16 9.58 -8.80 -4.56
N VAL A 17 10.30 -9.89 -4.29
CA VAL A 17 11.76 -9.90 -4.22
C VAL A 17 12.25 -11.00 -5.15
N ASN A 18 13.03 -10.64 -6.17
CA ASN A 18 13.50 -11.54 -7.22
C ASN A 18 12.36 -12.33 -7.90
N GLY A 19 11.21 -11.69 -8.13
CA GLY A 19 10.02 -12.32 -8.73
C GLY A 19 9.16 -13.13 -7.75
N TYR A 20 9.61 -13.35 -6.51
CA TYR A 20 8.85 -14.08 -5.50
C TYR A 20 8.03 -13.15 -4.63
N ALA A 21 6.72 -13.41 -4.54
CA ALA A 21 5.83 -12.73 -3.61
C ALA A 21 6.25 -13.05 -2.16
N ARG A 22 6.43 -11.99 -1.37
CA ARG A 22 6.70 -12.08 0.07
C ARG A 22 5.42 -11.84 0.85
N LYS A 23 5.47 -12.09 2.16
CA LYS A 23 4.34 -11.89 3.06
C LYS A 23 3.83 -10.45 2.95
N PRO A 24 2.53 -10.23 2.70
CA PRO A 24 1.98 -8.89 2.64
C PRO A 24 2.05 -8.21 3.99
N TYR A 25 2.19 -6.88 3.98
CA TYR A 25 2.25 -6.07 5.18
C TYR A 25 1.27 -4.90 5.09
N LYS A 26 0.84 -4.39 6.25
CA LYS A 26 -0.04 -3.23 6.34
C LYS A 26 0.79 -1.94 6.33
N ALA A 27 0.28 -0.95 5.60
CA ALA A 27 0.88 0.36 5.49
C ALA A 27 -0.21 1.42 5.31
N THR A 28 0.14 2.67 5.57
CA THR A 28 -0.72 3.83 5.33
C THR A 28 -0.14 4.65 4.18
N VAL A 29 -0.98 5.08 3.26
CA VAL A 29 -0.55 5.89 2.10
C VAL A 29 -0.25 7.30 2.57
N ILE A 30 0.93 7.80 2.23
CA ILE A 30 1.35 9.17 2.54
C ILE A 30 1.20 10.06 1.31
N GLY A 31 1.27 9.47 0.12
CA GLY A 31 1.02 10.18 -1.12
C GLY A 31 1.52 9.44 -2.33
N TRP A 32 1.37 10.09 -3.47
CA TRP A 32 1.91 9.65 -4.74
C TRP A 32 3.26 10.33 -4.99
N THR A 33 4.13 9.62 -5.68
CA THR A 33 5.37 10.17 -6.23
C THR A 33 5.10 10.68 -7.64
N ASP A 34 5.91 11.60 -8.15
CA ASP A 34 5.80 12.14 -9.52
C ASP A 34 5.90 11.04 -10.60
N SER A 35 6.54 9.92 -10.28
CA SER A 35 6.64 8.74 -11.16
C SER A 35 5.40 7.84 -11.15
N GLY A 36 4.31 8.23 -10.49
CA GLY A 36 3.09 7.42 -10.38
C GLY A 36 3.20 6.23 -9.43
N ARG A 37 4.21 6.19 -8.55
CA ARG A 37 4.34 5.16 -7.49
C ARG A 37 3.75 5.66 -6.17
N LEU A 38 3.33 4.73 -5.32
CA LEU A 38 2.77 5.04 -4.00
C LEU A 38 3.87 5.12 -2.95
N ARG A 39 3.87 6.19 -2.17
CA ARG A 39 4.70 6.34 -0.97
C ARG A 39 3.85 5.96 0.24
N VAL A 40 4.27 4.93 0.97
CA VAL A 40 3.54 4.35 2.09
C VAL A 40 4.39 4.31 3.35
N LYS A 41 3.76 4.45 4.51
CA LYS A 41 4.35 4.28 5.84
C LYS A 41 3.99 2.89 6.35
N THR A 42 4.98 2.06 6.66
CA THR A 42 4.69 0.73 7.23
C THR A 42 4.15 0.84 8.66
N ASP A 43 3.14 0.05 9.02
CA ASP A 43 2.61 0.03 10.39
C ASP A 43 3.56 -0.63 11.38
N LYS A 44 4.42 -1.55 10.90
CA LYS A 44 5.31 -2.35 11.77
C LYS A 44 6.40 -1.52 12.44
N ASP A 45 7.01 -0.61 11.69
CA ASP A 45 8.23 0.10 12.10
C ASP A 45 8.16 1.60 11.79
N GLY A 46 7.08 2.06 11.14
CA GLY A 46 6.93 3.45 10.74
C GLY A 46 7.83 3.87 9.57
N SER A 47 8.64 2.96 9.02
CA SER A 47 9.54 3.26 7.91
C SER A 47 8.78 3.55 6.62
N LEU A 48 9.33 4.46 5.81
CA LEU A 48 8.77 4.91 4.54
C LEU A 48 9.23 4.01 3.39
N LYS A 49 8.30 3.59 2.54
CA LYS A 49 8.60 2.80 1.33
C LYS A 49 7.87 3.35 0.12
N VAL A 50 8.50 3.21 -1.03
CA VAL A 50 7.89 3.49 -2.34
C VAL A 50 7.56 2.15 -3.00
N VAL A 51 6.31 1.97 -3.40
CA VAL A 51 5.76 0.70 -3.86
C VAL A 51 4.93 0.91 -5.13
N ASN A 52 4.85 -0.12 -5.96
CA ASN A 52 4.03 -0.08 -7.16
C ASN A 52 2.55 -0.18 -6.77
N PRO A 53 1.65 0.76 -7.15
CA PRO A 53 0.22 0.67 -6.90
C PRO A 53 -0.43 -0.66 -7.31
N ASP A 54 0.06 -1.33 -8.37
CA ASP A 54 -0.47 -2.64 -8.78
C ASP A 54 -0.35 -3.72 -7.69
N ASN A 55 0.66 -3.59 -6.83
CA ASN A 55 0.94 -4.51 -5.73
C ASN A 55 0.30 -4.07 -4.41
N VAL A 56 -0.57 -3.05 -4.46
CA VAL A 56 -1.22 -2.46 -3.30
C VAL A 56 -2.72 -2.72 -3.37
N LYS A 57 -3.27 -3.25 -2.29
CA LYS A 57 -4.71 -3.42 -2.12
C LYS A 57 -5.19 -2.51 -0.99
N LYS A 58 -6.21 -1.68 -1.26
CA LYS A 58 -6.86 -0.89 -0.23
C LYS A 58 -7.48 -1.83 0.80
N VAL A 59 -7.13 -1.64 2.06
CA VAL A 59 -7.80 -2.31 3.18
C VAL A 59 -8.96 -1.38 3.52
N ALA A 60 -10.12 -1.64 2.92
CA ALA A 60 -11.34 -1.03 3.44
C ALA A 60 -11.52 -1.55 4.87
N ASP A 61 -11.69 -0.64 5.84
CA ASP A 61 -12.39 -1.02 7.06
C ASP A 61 -13.71 -1.65 6.61
N ALA A 62 -13.93 -2.91 7.00
CA ALA A 62 -15.03 -3.71 6.50
C ALA A 62 -16.36 -2.95 6.63
N PRO A 63 -17.30 -3.12 5.68
CA PRO A 63 -18.63 -2.57 5.85
C PRO A 63 -19.30 -3.22 7.07
N ASN A 64 -19.84 -2.35 7.91
CA ASN A 64 -20.93 -2.57 8.86
C ASN A 64 -21.63 -3.93 8.69
N ARG A 65 -21.52 -4.83 9.66
CA ARG A 65 -22.56 -5.81 9.96
C ARG A 65 -22.57 -6.18 11.43
#